data_AF-A0A523QEN8-F1
#
_entry.id   AF-A0A523QEN8-F1
#
_cell.length_a   1.000
_cell.length_b   1.000
_cell.length_c   1.000
_cell.angle_alpha   90.00
_cell.angle_beta   90.00
_cell.angle_gamma   90.00
#
_symmetry.space_group_name_H-M   'P 1'
#
loop_
_entity.id
_entity.type
_entity.pdbx_description
1 polymer ?
#
loop_
_entity_poly.entity_id
_entity_poly.type
_entity_poly.pdbx_seq_one_letter_code
_entity_poly.pdbx_strand_id
1 'polypeptide(L)'
;MGKTETIKKRAVYVYLPSEETAERWKQLAKRSHASISKFVIERVEDSLHGEGEEGYPKRAELIKQLKELGATLAAREQENEILRRAYERLDSELRRYRAQPFLEEGFQGVRRYDRKLVNVLRQGKVVGSDEILERLGIEPSEADLVKAVSRQLEGLEAYGLVKATARGWKWTG
;
A
#
# COMPACT_ATOMS: atom_id res chain seq x y z
N MET A 1 17.52 -45.94 -1.15
CA MET A 1 16.14 -46.32 -0.78
C MET A 1 15.19 -45.72 -1.81
N GLY A 2 14.42 -46.56 -2.51
CA GLY A 2 13.63 -46.15 -3.67
C GLY A 2 12.30 -45.48 -3.27
N LYS A 3 11.83 -44.52 -4.07
CA LYS A 3 10.56 -43.78 -3.88
C LYS A 3 9.35 -44.68 -3.58
N THR A 4 9.38 -45.92 -4.03
CA THR A 4 8.33 -46.93 -3.87
C THR A 4 8.17 -47.41 -2.42
N GLU A 5 9.27 -47.48 -1.64
CA GLU A 5 9.20 -47.91 -0.24
C GLU A 5 8.55 -46.84 0.65
N THR A 6 8.77 -45.56 0.34
CA THR A 6 8.19 -44.42 1.07
C THR A 6 6.69 -44.26 0.84
N ILE A 7 6.17 -44.72 -0.31
CA ILE A 7 4.73 -44.69 -0.62
C ILE A 7 3.98 -45.75 0.20
N LYS A 8 4.54 -46.96 0.33
CA LYS A 8 3.93 -48.05 1.11
C LYS A 8 3.77 -47.70 2.59
N LYS A 9 4.69 -46.91 3.15
CA LYS A 9 4.62 -46.45 4.55
C LYS A 9 3.42 -45.54 4.86
N ARG A 10 2.77 -44.95 3.85
CA ARG A 10 1.62 -44.02 4.01
C ARG A 10 0.31 -44.59 3.46
N ALA A 11 0.33 -45.82 2.94
CA ALA A 11 -0.85 -46.46 2.38
C ALA A 11 -1.69 -47.07 3.49
N VAL A 12 -2.98 -46.71 3.53
CA VAL A 12 -3.97 -47.32 4.43
C VAL A 12 -4.91 -48.17 3.59
N TYR A 13 -5.03 -49.46 3.94
CA TYR A 13 -5.97 -50.37 3.30
C TYR A 13 -7.23 -50.47 4.15
N VAL A 14 -8.36 -50.03 3.61
CA VAL A 14 -9.65 -50.06 4.30
C VAL A 14 -10.53 -51.09 3.62
N TYR A 15 -10.98 -52.07 4.40
CA TYR A 15 -12.00 -53.02 3.97
C TYR A 15 -13.38 -52.41 4.17
N LEU A 16 -14.17 -52.34 3.11
CA LEU A 16 -15.53 -51.84 3.15
C LEU A 16 -16.52 -52.98 3.44
N PRO A 17 -17.64 -52.71 4.13
CA PRO A 17 -18.59 -53.75 4.56
C PRO A 17 -19.27 -54.51 3.41
N SER A 18 -19.36 -53.91 2.22
CA SER A 18 -19.93 -54.54 1.03
C SER A 18 -19.35 -53.96 -0.26
N GLU A 19 -19.43 -54.74 -1.35
CA GLU A 19 -19.04 -54.28 -2.69
C GLU A 19 -19.91 -53.10 -3.16
N GLU A 20 -21.19 -53.10 -2.81
CA GLU A 20 -22.11 -51.99 -3.08
C GLU A 20 -21.65 -50.67 -2.43
N THR A 21 -21.11 -50.75 -1.22
CA THR A 21 -20.56 -49.59 -0.50
C THR A 21 -19.33 -49.03 -1.23
N ALA A 22 -18.45 -49.91 -1.71
CA ALA A 22 -17.27 -49.51 -2.48
C ALA A 22 -17.65 -48.82 -3.79
N GLU A 23 -18.64 -49.35 -4.50
CA GLU A 23 -19.09 -48.77 -5.76
C GLU A 23 -19.79 -47.43 -5.54
N ARG A 24 -20.60 -47.30 -4.50
CA ARG A 24 -21.21 -46.03 -4.10
C ARG A 24 -20.16 -44.94 -3.86
N TRP A 25 -19.07 -45.25 -3.16
CA TRP A 25 -18.01 -44.26 -2.88
C TRP A 25 -17.28 -43.84 -4.15
N LYS A 26 -16.97 -44.79 -5.05
CA LYS A 26 -16.39 -44.48 -6.37
C LYS A 26 -17.28 -43.57 -7.21
N GLN A 27 -18.60 -43.81 -7.20
CA GLN A 27 -19.56 -42.96 -7.91
C GLN A 27 -19.61 -41.54 -7.33
N LEU A 28 -19.59 -41.40 -6.00
CA LEU A 28 -19.55 -40.09 -5.35
C LEU A 28 -18.25 -39.32 -5.69
N ALA A 29 -17.10 -39.99 -5.64
CA ALA A 29 -15.82 -39.39 -6.04
C ALA A 29 -15.84 -38.90 -7.50
N LYS A 30 -16.38 -39.70 -8.42
CA LYS A 30 -16.56 -39.33 -9.84
C LYS A 30 -17.45 -38.11 -10.01
N ARG A 31 -18.58 -38.02 -9.28
CA ARG A 31 -19.48 -36.85 -9.31
C ARG A 31 -18.77 -35.58 -8.85
N SER A 32 -17.85 -35.70 -7.88
CA SER A 32 -17.03 -34.60 -7.39
C SER A 32 -15.75 -34.35 -8.21
N HIS A 33 -15.57 -35.01 -9.36
CA HIS A 33 -14.39 -34.88 -10.23
C HIS A 33 -13.06 -35.14 -9.48
N ALA A 34 -13.08 -36.01 -8.47
CA ALA A 34 -11.93 -36.35 -7.64
C ALA A 34 -11.56 -37.84 -7.77
N SER A 35 -10.29 -38.17 -7.49
CA SER A 35 -9.89 -39.56 -7.33
C SER A 35 -10.50 -40.13 -6.04
N ILE A 36 -10.73 -41.44 -6.00
CA ILE A 36 -11.29 -42.10 -4.80
C ILE A 36 -10.42 -41.85 -3.57
N SER A 37 -9.10 -41.87 -3.72
CA SER A 37 -8.17 -41.57 -2.64
C SER A 37 -8.35 -40.16 -2.10
N LYS A 38 -8.43 -39.15 -3.00
CA LYS A 38 -8.64 -37.76 -2.60
C LYS A 38 -9.99 -37.57 -1.93
N PHE A 39 -11.05 -38.17 -2.47
CA PHE A 39 -12.39 -38.12 -1.92
C PHE A 39 -12.47 -38.71 -0.51
N VAL A 40 -11.84 -39.88 -0.27
CA VAL A 40 -11.83 -40.51 1.05
C VAL A 40 -10.99 -39.70 2.02
N ILE A 41 -9.81 -39.21 1.62
CA ILE A 41 -8.98 -38.35 2.45
C ILE A 41 -9.76 -37.11 2.88
N GLU A 42 -10.35 -36.36 1.95
CA GLU A 42 -11.12 -35.14 2.27
C GLU A 42 -12.26 -35.42 3.23
N ARG A 43 -13.00 -36.52 3.05
CA ARG A 43 -14.14 -36.87 3.93
C ARG A 43 -13.70 -37.34 5.32
N VAL A 44 -12.63 -38.12 5.40
CA VAL A 44 -12.07 -38.59 6.67
C VAL A 44 -11.44 -37.43 7.41
N GLU A 45 -10.65 -36.60 6.74
CA GLU A 45 -10.11 -35.36 7.29
C GLU A 45 -11.26 -34.45 7.76
N ASP A 46 -12.22 -34.10 6.91
CA ASP A 46 -13.38 -33.28 7.31
C ASP A 46 -14.13 -33.82 8.55
N SER A 47 -14.24 -35.14 8.69
CA SER A 47 -14.87 -35.80 9.84
C SER A 47 -13.99 -35.74 11.09
N LEU A 48 -12.68 -36.00 10.97
CA LEU A 48 -11.73 -35.93 12.08
C LEU A 48 -11.58 -34.50 12.60
N HIS A 49 -11.56 -33.50 11.71
CA HIS A 49 -11.56 -32.09 12.08
C HIS A 49 -12.90 -31.67 12.75
N GLY A 50 -13.99 -32.39 12.48
CA GLY A 50 -15.29 -32.18 13.14
C GLY A 50 -15.39 -32.75 14.55
N GLU A 51 -14.54 -33.72 14.92
CA GLU A 51 -14.63 -34.44 16.20
C GLU A 51 -13.53 -34.10 17.22
N GLY A 52 -12.44 -33.40 16.85
CA GLY A 52 -11.33 -33.27 17.83
C GLY A 52 -10.22 -32.24 17.63
N GLU A 53 -10.26 -31.32 16.66
CA GLU A 53 -9.25 -30.25 16.59
C GLU A 53 -9.83 -28.91 17.08
N GLU A 54 -9.57 -28.59 18.36
CA GLU A 54 -9.70 -27.22 18.87
C GLU A 54 -8.78 -26.29 18.06
N GLY A 55 -9.35 -25.60 17.06
CA GLY A 55 -8.68 -24.49 16.38
C GLY A 55 -8.78 -24.46 14.86
N TYR A 56 -9.35 -25.47 14.18
CA TYR A 56 -9.46 -25.46 12.72
C TYR A 56 -10.90 -25.16 12.25
N PRO A 57 -11.18 -23.98 11.66
CA PRO A 57 -12.52 -23.64 11.20
C PRO A 57 -12.94 -24.50 10.00
N LYS A 58 -14.24 -24.81 9.92
CA LYS A 58 -14.80 -25.64 8.84
C LYS A 58 -14.56 -24.95 7.49
N ARG A 59 -14.38 -25.73 6.41
CA ARG A 59 -14.20 -25.19 5.04
C ARG A 59 -15.24 -24.14 4.65
N ALA A 60 -16.49 -24.30 5.06
CA ALA A 60 -17.55 -23.31 4.82
C ALA A 60 -17.33 -21.99 5.58
N GLU A 61 -16.85 -22.05 6.81
CA GLU A 61 -16.50 -20.88 7.63
C GLU A 61 -15.29 -20.16 7.06
N LEU A 62 -14.26 -20.91 6.63
CA LEU A 62 -13.10 -20.35 5.91
C LEU A 62 -13.51 -19.61 4.64
N ILE A 63 -14.42 -20.19 3.83
CA ILE A 63 -14.94 -19.54 2.62
C ILE A 63 -15.72 -18.26 2.98
N LYS A 64 -16.50 -18.27 4.07
CA LYS A 64 -17.22 -17.09 4.55
C LYS A 64 -16.25 -16.00 4.99
N GLN A 65 -15.26 -16.34 5.81
CA GLN A 65 -14.20 -15.41 6.26
C GLN A 65 -13.43 -14.81 5.08
N LEU A 66 -13.06 -15.61 4.08
CA LEU A 66 -12.38 -15.12 2.88
C LEU A 66 -13.23 -14.09 2.11
N LYS A 67 -14.54 -14.32 2.00
CA LYS A 67 -15.46 -13.37 1.36
C LYS A 67 -15.57 -12.07 2.16
N GLU A 68 -15.72 -12.16 3.48
CA GLU A 68 -15.81 -10.98 4.36
C GLU A 68 -14.51 -10.17 4.37
N LEU A 69 -13.36 -10.85 4.44
CA LEU A 69 -12.04 -10.22 4.33
C LEU A 69 -11.85 -9.56 2.97
N GLY A 70 -12.23 -10.22 1.88
CA GLY A 70 -12.15 -9.66 0.54
C GLY A 70 -13.02 -8.40 0.37
N ALA A 71 -14.24 -8.41 0.90
CA ALA A 71 -15.11 -7.24 0.90
C ALA A 71 -14.55 -6.08 1.73
N THR A 72 -13.99 -6.39 2.90
CA THR A 72 -13.36 -5.39 3.78
C THR A 72 -12.13 -4.78 3.12
N LEU A 73 -11.29 -5.60 2.48
CA LEU A 73 -10.12 -5.13 1.75
C LEU A 73 -10.52 -4.16 0.64
N ALA A 74 -11.48 -4.55 -0.21
CA ALA A 74 -11.97 -3.71 -1.30
C ALA A 74 -12.53 -2.37 -0.79
N ALA A 75 -13.31 -2.38 0.29
CA ALA A 75 -13.84 -1.16 0.90
C ALA A 75 -12.73 -0.24 1.44
N ARG A 76 -11.71 -0.82 2.08
CA ARG A 76 -10.57 -0.07 2.61
C ARG A 76 -9.67 0.48 1.50
N GLU A 77 -9.50 -0.24 0.41
CA GLU A 77 -8.76 0.25 -0.76
C GLU A 77 -9.48 1.46 -1.39
N GLN A 78 -10.80 1.37 -1.56
CA GLN A 78 -11.60 2.49 -2.07
C GLN A 78 -11.54 3.71 -1.15
N GLU A 79 -11.66 3.52 0.16
CA GLU A 79 -11.54 4.60 1.15
C GLU A 79 -10.16 5.26 1.08
N ASN A 80 -9.09 4.46 1.00
CA ASN A 80 -7.73 4.97 0.85
C ASN A 80 -7.55 5.79 -0.43
N GLU A 81 -8.10 5.34 -1.55
CA GLU A 81 -8.03 6.06 -2.81
C GLU A 81 -8.71 7.43 -2.72
N ILE A 82 -9.91 7.49 -2.13
CA ILE A 82 -10.65 8.74 -1.92
C ILE A 82 -9.85 9.68 -1.02
N LEU A 83 -9.32 9.18 0.10
CA LEU A 83 -8.54 9.98 1.04
C LEU A 83 -7.26 10.51 0.41
N ARG A 84 -6.56 9.72 -0.42
CA ARG A 84 -5.38 10.16 -1.16
C ARG A 84 -5.70 11.31 -2.12
N ARG A 85 -6.76 11.19 -2.93
CA ARG A 85 -7.19 12.25 -3.85
C ARG A 85 -7.60 13.53 -3.11
N ALA A 86 -8.31 13.39 -1.99
CA ALA A 86 -8.69 14.52 -1.16
C ALA A 86 -7.46 15.22 -0.56
N TYR A 87 -6.48 14.45 -0.08
CA TYR A 87 -5.21 14.95 0.43
C TYR A 87 -4.42 15.70 -0.65
N GLU A 88 -4.28 15.12 -1.85
CA GLU A 88 -3.59 15.76 -2.99
C GLU A 88 -4.22 17.10 -3.37
N ARG A 89 -5.55 17.15 -3.42
CA ARG A 89 -6.28 18.38 -3.69
C ARG A 89 -6.03 19.44 -2.61
N LEU A 90 -6.15 19.06 -1.33
CA LEU A 90 -5.91 19.96 -0.21
C LEU A 90 -4.47 20.47 -0.18
N ASP A 91 -3.48 19.62 -0.45
CA ASP A 91 -2.07 20.04 -0.52
C ASP A 91 -1.87 21.04 -1.66
N SER A 92 -2.47 20.79 -2.82
CA SER A 92 -2.42 21.68 -3.99
C SER A 92 -3.06 23.05 -3.70
N GLU A 93 -4.24 23.07 -3.07
CA GLU A 93 -4.92 24.30 -2.69
C GLU A 93 -4.10 25.08 -1.64
N LEU A 94 -3.58 24.40 -0.61
CA LEU A 94 -2.74 25.02 0.41
C LEU A 94 -1.46 25.63 -0.18
N ARG A 95 -0.82 24.95 -1.14
CA ARG A 95 0.36 25.47 -1.86
C ARG A 95 0.03 26.77 -2.59
N ARG A 96 -1.09 26.79 -3.33
CA ARG A 96 -1.56 27.99 -4.05
C ARG A 96 -1.85 29.14 -3.08
N TYR A 97 -2.60 28.90 -2.01
CA TYR A 97 -2.89 29.92 -1.00
C TYR A 97 -1.62 30.49 -0.34
N ARG A 98 -0.60 29.66 -0.09
CA ARG A 98 0.68 30.12 0.46
C ARG A 98 1.52 30.90 -0.56
N ALA A 99 1.42 30.56 -1.83
CA ALA A 99 2.12 31.24 -2.92
C ALA A 99 1.54 32.64 -3.19
N GLN A 100 0.23 32.80 -3.08
CA GLN A 100 -0.49 34.03 -3.44
C GLN A 100 0.09 35.32 -2.81
N PRO A 101 0.41 35.40 -1.50
CA PRO A 101 1.05 36.58 -0.88
C PRO A 101 2.42 36.97 -1.46
N PHE A 102 3.11 36.00 -2.07
CA PHE A 102 4.37 36.25 -2.76
C PHE A 102 4.14 36.66 -4.22
N LEU A 103 3.01 36.31 -4.82
CA LEU A 103 2.65 36.68 -6.21
C LEU A 103 2.06 38.09 -6.32
N GLU A 104 1.39 38.57 -5.28
CA GLU A 104 0.81 39.91 -5.23
C GLU A 104 1.85 40.97 -4.84
N GLU A 105 2.02 41.98 -5.71
CA GLU A 105 3.00 43.07 -5.51
C GLU A 105 2.60 44.03 -4.39
N GLY A 106 1.29 44.15 -4.11
CA GLY A 106 0.73 45.04 -3.07
C GLY A 106 0.29 44.36 -1.78
N PHE A 107 0.74 43.12 -1.51
CA PHE A 107 0.32 42.38 -0.32
C PHE A 107 0.66 43.14 0.98
N GLN A 108 -0.36 43.37 1.82
CA GLN A 108 -0.21 43.97 3.14
C GLN A 108 -0.36 42.90 4.23
N GLY A 109 0.69 42.71 5.03
CA GLY A 109 0.70 41.76 6.15
C GLY A 109 2.00 40.96 6.27
N VAL A 110 1.99 39.93 7.13
CA VAL A 110 3.16 39.06 7.35
C VAL A 110 3.13 37.89 6.36
N ARG A 111 4.07 37.88 5.43
CA ARG A 111 4.29 36.74 4.52
C ARG A 111 4.80 35.54 5.32
N ARG A 112 4.12 34.40 5.21
CA ARG A 112 4.53 33.14 5.83
C ARG A 112 5.37 32.34 4.84
N TYR A 113 6.66 32.18 5.14
CA TYR A 113 7.57 31.37 4.35
C TYR A 113 7.27 29.87 4.50
N ASP A 114 7.54 29.10 3.44
CA ASP A 114 7.40 27.65 3.48
C ASP A 114 8.46 27.03 4.40
N ARG A 115 8.00 26.30 5.43
CA ARG A 115 8.88 25.58 6.35
C ARG A 115 9.70 24.51 5.62
N LYS A 116 9.14 23.86 4.59
CA LYS A 116 9.87 22.87 3.80
C LYS A 116 11.04 23.53 3.07
N LEU A 117 10.83 24.71 2.48
CA LEU A 117 11.89 25.47 1.80
C LEU A 117 13.03 25.82 2.77
N VAL A 118 12.70 26.36 3.95
CA VAL A 118 13.69 26.70 4.98
C VAL A 118 14.46 25.44 5.44
N ASN A 119 13.77 24.31 5.61
CA ASN A 119 14.41 23.06 6.01
C ASN A 119 15.36 22.53 4.93
N VAL A 120 14.98 22.59 3.65
CA VAL A 120 15.84 22.20 2.52
C VAL A 120 17.12 23.03 2.51
N LEU A 121 16.99 24.35 2.68
CA LEU A 121 18.14 25.26 2.68
C LEU A 121 19.05 25.04 3.89
N ARG A 122 18.51 24.75 5.07
CA ARG A 122 19.28 24.47 6.30
C ARG A 122 20.05 23.16 6.26
N GLN A 123 19.55 22.15 5.54
CA GLN A 123 20.19 20.83 5.45
C GLN A 123 21.37 20.82 4.46
N GLY A 124 21.36 21.70 3.46
CA GLY A 124 22.40 21.76 2.43
C GLY A 124 23.48 22.80 2.69
N LYS A 125 24.71 22.54 2.23
CA LYS A 125 25.76 23.58 2.18
C LYS A 125 25.48 24.62 1.09
N VAL A 126 25.03 24.15 -0.07
CA VAL A 126 24.54 24.93 -1.22
C VAL A 126 23.52 24.04 -1.92
N VAL A 127 22.32 24.54 -2.20
CA VAL A 127 21.24 23.78 -2.86
C VAL A 127 20.88 24.47 -4.17
N GLY A 128 20.84 23.73 -5.28
CA GLY A 128 20.48 24.26 -6.60
C GLY A 128 18.99 24.65 -6.68
N SER A 129 18.62 25.58 -7.56
CA SER A 129 17.22 25.97 -7.74
C SER A 129 16.34 24.78 -8.19
N ASP A 130 16.84 23.97 -9.13
CA ASP A 130 16.11 22.78 -9.61
C ASP A 130 15.94 21.74 -8.49
N GLU A 131 16.98 21.55 -7.68
CA GLU A 131 16.95 20.65 -6.51
C GLU A 131 15.97 21.15 -5.43
N ILE A 132 15.86 22.47 -5.24
CA ILE A 132 14.88 23.07 -4.33
C ILE A 132 13.46 22.76 -4.81
N LEU A 133 13.17 22.97 -6.11
CA LEU A 133 11.85 22.70 -6.68
C LEU A 133 11.49 21.20 -6.58
N GLU A 134 12.43 20.32 -6.89
CA GLU A 134 12.24 18.86 -6.78
C GLU A 134 11.95 18.43 -5.34
N ARG A 135 12.73 18.93 -4.36
CA ARG A 135 12.51 18.61 -2.92
C ARG A 135 11.20 19.18 -2.37
N LEU A 136 10.70 20.26 -2.96
CA LEU A 136 9.36 20.80 -2.65
C LEU A 136 8.24 20.06 -3.40
N GLY A 137 8.59 19.21 -4.36
CA GLY A 137 7.66 18.52 -5.24
C GLY A 137 6.88 19.51 -6.11
N ILE A 138 7.55 20.56 -6.61
CA ILE A 138 6.99 21.56 -7.51
C ILE A 138 7.47 21.22 -8.92
N GLU A 139 6.55 21.07 -9.86
CA GLU A 139 6.91 20.83 -11.25
C GLU A 139 7.36 22.12 -11.94
N PRO A 140 8.30 22.06 -12.90
CA PRO A 140 8.68 23.22 -13.71
C PRO A 140 7.51 23.82 -14.52
N SER A 141 6.46 23.03 -14.74
CA SER A 141 5.21 23.46 -15.38
C SER A 141 4.37 24.41 -14.51
N GLU A 142 4.55 24.38 -13.18
CA GLU A 142 3.80 25.18 -12.21
C GLU A 142 4.40 26.59 -12.05
N ALA A 143 4.37 27.38 -13.13
CA ALA A 143 5.03 28.69 -13.23
C ALA A 143 4.76 29.64 -12.04
N ASP A 144 3.53 29.66 -11.53
CA ASP A 144 3.15 30.48 -10.36
C ASP A 144 3.85 30.03 -9.08
N LEU A 145 3.96 28.71 -8.85
CA LEU A 145 4.65 28.19 -7.68
C LEU A 145 6.16 28.41 -7.78
N VAL A 146 6.73 28.20 -8.97
CA VAL A 146 8.15 28.49 -9.24
C VAL A 146 8.45 29.97 -8.95
N LYS A 147 7.64 30.88 -9.48
CA LYS A 147 7.78 32.33 -9.23
C LYS A 147 7.64 32.68 -7.75
N ALA A 148 6.69 32.06 -7.04
CA ALA A 148 6.51 32.27 -5.62
C ALA A 148 7.71 31.79 -4.79
N VAL A 149 8.35 30.66 -5.17
CA VAL A 149 9.58 30.18 -4.53
C VAL A 149 10.74 31.13 -4.79
N SER A 150 10.92 31.63 -6.01
CA SER A 150 11.96 32.62 -6.32
C SER A 150 11.80 33.89 -5.45
N ARG A 151 10.59 34.43 -5.35
CA ARG A 151 10.30 35.60 -4.50
C ARG A 151 10.49 35.31 -3.00
N GLN A 152 10.25 34.07 -2.56
CA GLN A 152 10.58 33.65 -1.20
C GLN A 152 12.09 33.66 -0.95
N LEU A 153 12.89 33.14 -1.89
CA LEU A 153 14.35 33.12 -1.79
C LEU A 153 14.93 34.54 -1.78
N GLU A 154 14.46 35.42 -2.67
CA GLU A 154 14.81 36.85 -2.68
C GLU A 154 14.47 37.52 -1.34
N GLY A 155 13.29 37.23 -0.77
CA GLY A 155 12.90 37.73 0.54
C GLY A 155 13.84 37.25 1.65
N LEU A 156 14.17 35.96 1.68
CA LEU A 156 15.11 35.39 2.66
C LEU A 156 16.53 35.99 2.52
N GLU A 157 16.96 36.29 1.29
CA GLU A 157 18.24 36.95 1.03
C GLU A 157 18.24 38.39 1.52
N ALA A 158 17.15 39.13 1.30
CA ALA A 158 16.99 40.49 1.83
C ALA A 158 17.05 40.53 3.37
N TYR A 159 16.60 39.47 4.05
CA TYR A 159 16.74 39.31 5.50
C TYR A 159 18.13 38.78 5.93
N GLY A 160 19.03 38.48 5.01
CA GLY A 160 20.38 37.96 5.29
C GLY A 160 20.43 36.49 5.74
N LEU A 161 19.32 35.75 5.61
CA LEU A 161 19.24 34.35 6.03
C LEU A 161 19.82 33.38 5.01
N VAL A 162 19.83 33.79 3.74
CA VAL A 162 20.41 33.02 2.63
C VAL A 162 21.23 33.93 1.72
N LYS A 163 22.09 33.34 0.91
CA LYS A 163 22.90 34.03 -0.09
C LYS A 163 22.87 33.27 -1.42
N ALA A 164 22.63 34.00 -2.51
CA ALA A 164 22.78 33.47 -3.85
C ALA A 164 24.26 33.20 -4.18
N THR A 165 24.52 32.06 -4.80
CA THR A 165 25.84 31.62 -5.28
C THR A 165 25.72 31.16 -6.73
N ALA A 166 26.84 31.04 -7.45
CA ALA A 166 26.85 30.54 -8.83
C ALA A 166 26.28 29.12 -8.99
N ARG A 167 26.17 28.34 -7.90
CA ARG A 167 25.65 26.96 -7.92
C ARG A 167 24.28 26.82 -7.26
N GLY A 168 23.68 27.91 -6.79
CA GLY A 168 22.39 27.89 -6.08
C GLY A 168 22.40 28.70 -4.79
N TRP A 169 21.60 28.30 -3.82
CA TRP A 169 21.34 29.05 -2.60
C TRP A 169 22.05 28.44 -1.40
N LYS A 170 22.66 29.28 -0.57
CA LYS A 170 23.35 28.88 0.65
C LYS A 170 22.68 29.50 1.87
N TRP A 171 22.43 28.69 2.90
CA TRP A 171 21.98 29.17 4.19
C TRP A 171 23.13 29.86 4.96
N THR A 172 22.86 31.04 5.52
CA THR A 172 23.86 31.89 6.20
C THR A 172 23.49 32.26 7.63
N GLY A 173 22.26 31.98 8.08
CA GLY A 173 21.77 32.29 9.43
C GLY A 173 21.51 31.09 10.34
#